data_AF-A0AAE3WMW1-F1
#
_entry.id   AF-A0AAE3WMW1-F1
#
_cell.length_a   1.000
_cell.length_b   1.000
_cell.length_c   1.000
_cell.angle_alpha   90.00
_cell.angle_beta   90.00
_cell.angle_gamma   90.00
#
_symmetry.space_group_name_H-M   'P 1'
#
loop_
_entity.id
_entity.type
_entity.pdbx_description
1 polymer ?
#
loop_
_entity_poly.entity_id
_entity_poly.type
_entity_poly.pdbx_seq_one_letter_code
_entity_poly.pdbx_strand_id
1 'polypeptide(L)' 'MAQQNRQSSSNQLLVPGAAQAIDQMKYEIASEFGVNLGAETTSRANGSVGGEITKRLVSYAQQHMGGGSF' A
#
# COMPACT_ATOMS: atom_id res chain seq x y z
N MET A 1 -21.98 16.32 -16.98
CA MET A 1 -20.77 15.94 -16.21
C MET A 1 -21.17 14.79 -15.29
N ALA A 2 -20.78 13.56 -15.63
CA ALA A 2 -21.12 12.39 -14.82
C ALA A 2 -20.27 12.37 -13.54
N GLN A 3 -20.92 12.45 -12.39
CA GLN A 3 -20.30 12.23 -11.08
C GLN A 3 -19.92 10.76 -10.96
N GLN A 4 -18.65 10.48 -11.26
CA GLN A 4 -18.05 9.18 -11.05
C GLN A 4 -17.89 8.98 -9.54
N ASN A 5 -18.67 8.06 -8.99
CA ASN A 5 -18.64 7.65 -7.59
C ASN A 5 -17.23 7.18 -7.24
N ARG A 6 -16.44 8.04 -6.58
CA ARG A 6 -15.07 7.73 -6.16
C ARG A 6 -15.18 6.84 -4.93
N GLN A 7 -15.31 5.52 -5.14
CA GLN A 7 -14.95 4.57 -4.10
C GLN A 7 -13.45 4.78 -3.80
N SER A 8 -13.18 5.56 -2.75
CA SER A 8 -11.86 5.64 -2.16
C SER A 8 -11.51 4.22 -1.70
N SER A 9 -10.64 3.53 -2.43
CA SER A 9 -10.16 2.20 -2.09
C SER A 9 -9.26 2.29 -0.86
N SER A 10 -9.87 2.45 0.31
CA SER A 10 -9.17 2.37 1.58
C SER A 10 -9.00 0.89 1.92
N ASN A 11 -7.80 0.36 1.69
CA ASN A 11 -7.44 -0.94 2.23
C ASN A 11 -7.42 -0.83 3.76
N GLN A 12 -8.48 -1.34 4.40
CA GLN A 12 -8.59 -1.34 5.84
C GLN A 12 -7.51 -2.25 6.42
N LEU A 13 -6.76 -1.76 7.40
CA LEU A 13 -5.75 -2.54 8.08
C LEU A 13 -6.44 -3.66 8.87
N LEU A 14 -6.12 -4.91 8.52
CA LEU A 14 -6.72 -6.10 9.14
C LEU A 14 -6.03 -6.48 10.45
N VAL A 15 -4.77 -6.08 10.65
CA VAL A 15 -3.96 -6.43 11.81
C VAL A 15 -3.86 -5.23 12.75
N PRO A 16 -4.40 -5.32 13.98
CA PRO A 16 -4.22 -4.29 15.00
C PRO A 16 -2.73 -4.05 15.28
N GLY A 17 -2.32 -2.79 15.36
CA GLY A 17 -0.92 -2.41 15.63
C GLY A 17 0.01 -2.35 14.41
N ALA A 18 -0.40 -2.88 13.25
CA ALA A 18 0.42 -2.81 12.02
C ALA A 18 0.46 -1.41 11.38
N ALA A 19 -0.40 -0.48 11.84
CA ALA A 19 -0.57 0.83 11.23
C ALA A 19 0.72 1.63 11.15
N GLN A 20 1.51 1.68 12.23
CA GLN A 20 2.76 2.45 12.25
C GLN A 20 3.80 1.88 11.27
N ALA A 21 3.94 0.55 11.22
CA ALA A 21 4.88 -0.11 10.31
C ALA A 21 4.49 0.09 8.84
N ILE A 22 3.19 -0.01 8.53
CA ILE A 22 2.68 0.22 7.18
C ILE A 22 2.80 1.69 6.79
N ASP A 23 2.60 2.61 7.73
CA ASP A 23 2.76 4.05 7.50
C ASP A 23 4.22 4.43 7.20
N GLN A 24 5.19 3.84 7.91
CA GLN A 24 6.61 3.99 7.61
C GLN A 24 6.92 3.47 6.19
N MET A 25 6.50 2.24 5.88
CA MET A 25 6.70 1.64 4.56
C MET A 25 6.08 2.49 3.43
N LYS A 26 4.90 3.08 3.68
CA LYS A 26 4.24 3.99 2.74
C LYS A 26 5.12 5.20 2.41
N TYR A 27 5.72 5.85 3.40
CA TYR A 27 6.57 7.02 3.18
C TYR A 27 7.92 6.66 2.54
N GLU A 28 8.48 5.50 2.88
CA GLU A 28 9.69 4.98 2.22
C GLU A 28 9.43 4.76 0.73
N ILE A 29 8.39 4.01 0.37
CA ILE A 29 8.03 3.73 -1.03
C ILE A 29 7.66 5.01 -1.78
N ALA A 30 6.91 5.92 -1.15
CA ALA A 30 6.58 7.21 -1.75
C ALA A 30 7.85 7.99 -2.10
N SER A 31 8.85 7.98 -1.21
CA SER A 31 10.15 8.61 -1.45
C SER A 31 10.93 7.91 -2.56
N GLU A 32 10.96 6.58 -2.59
CA GLU A 32 11.60 5.78 -3.66
C GLU A 32 10.99 6.09 -5.04
N PHE A 33 9.66 6.27 -5.11
CA PHE A 33 8.94 6.51 -6.36
C PHE A 33 8.87 8.01 -6.72
N GLY A 34 9.40 8.90 -5.88
CA GLY A 34 9.29 10.35 -6.07
C GLY A 34 7.85 10.86 -6.06
N VAL A 35 6.95 10.17 -5.35
CA VAL A 35 5.53 10.52 -5.27
C VAL A 35 5.27 11.32 -4.00
N ASN A 36 4.76 12.54 -4.14
CA ASN A 36 4.22 13.27 -3.01
C ASN A 36 2.76 12.84 -2.78
N LEU A 37 2.46 12.17 -1.68
CA LEU A 37 1.10 11.67 -1.43
C LEU A 37 0.15 12.81 -1.05
N GLY A 38 -1.02 12.86 -1.70
CA GLY A 38 -1.99 13.91 -1.42
C GLY A 38 -3.15 13.96 -2.41
N ALA A 39 -4.15 14.78 -2.10
CA ALA A 39 -5.35 14.95 -2.94
C ALA A 39 -5.04 15.53 -4.34
N GLU A 40 -4.01 16.37 -4.44
CA GLU A 40 -3.55 16.99 -5.68
C GLU A 40 -2.74 16.03 -6.57
N THR A 41 -2.28 14.92 -6.00
CA THR A 41 -1.51 13.90 -6.72
C THR A 41 -2.45 12.96 -7.44
N THR A 42 -2.06 12.57 -8.66
CA THR A 42 -2.91 11.68 -9.48
C THR A 42 -3.26 10.40 -8.72
N SER A 43 -4.49 9.92 -8.87
CA SER A 43 -4.95 8.68 -8.23
C SER A 43 -4.05 7.49 -8.57
N ARG A 44 -3.47 7.48 -9.79
CA ARG A 44 -2.51 6.46 -10.22
C ARG A 44 -1.22 6.50 -9.42
N ALA A 45 -0.66 7.68 -9.18
CA ALA A 45 0.57 7.82 -8.40
C ALA A 45 0.36 7.52 -6.91
N ASN A 46 -0.75 7.97 -6.32
CA ASN A 46 -1.12 7.56 -4.97
C ASN A 46 -1.34 6.03 -4.90
N GLY A 47 -2.00 5.46 -5.91
CA GLY A 47 -2.29 4.03 -6.00
C GLY A 47 -1.06 3.15 -6.20
N SER A 48 -0.02 3.62 -6.90
CA SER A 48 1.20 2.83 -7.11
C SER A 48 1.95 2.57 -5.81
N VAL A 49 1.95 3.53 -4.87
CA VAL A 49 2.53 3.36 -3.53
C VAL A 49 1.79 2.26 -2.76
N GLY A 50 0.46 2.29 -2.72
CA GLY A 50 -0.35 1.26 -2.04
C GLY A 50 -0.23 -0.14 -2.67
N GLY A 51 -0.09 -0.20 -4.00
CA GLY A 51 0.17 -1.45 -4.72
C GLY A 51 1.51 -2.07 -4.34
N GLU A 52 2.56 -1.27 -4.20
CA GLU A 52 3.89 -1.76 -3.83
C GLU A 52 3.94 -2.21 -2.36
N ILE A 53 3.27 -1.52 -1.44
CA ILE A 53 3.10 -2.00 -0.05
C ILE A 53 2.50 -3.42 -0.06
N THR A 54 1.41 -3.61 -0.80
CA THR A 54 0.73 -4.92 -0.87
C THR A 54 1.65 -5.99 -1.45
N LYS A 55 2.38 -5.66 -2.51
CA LYS A 55 3.37 -6.56 -3.12
C LYS A 55 4.46 -6.97 -2.13
N ARG A 56 5.08 -6.02 -1.41
CA ARG A 56 6.11 -6.31 -0.40
C ARG A 56 5.58 -7.18 0.72
N LEU A 57 4.38 -6.88 1.24
CA LEU A 57 3.75 -7.68 2.30
C LEU A 57 3.49 -9.12 1.84
N VAL A 58 2.98 -9.32 0.62
CA VAL A 58 2.77 -10.65 0.06
C VAL A 58 4.09 -11.38 -0.16
N SER A 59 5.11 -10.72 -0.71
CA SER A 59 6.44 -11.32 -0.89
C SER A 59 7.06 -11.74 0.46
N TYR A 60 6.98 -10.87 1.47
CA TYR A 60 7.44 -11.18 2.82
C TYR A 60 6.72 -12.39 3.41
N ALA A 61 5.39 -12.44 3.28
CA ALA A 61 4.59 -13.57 3.74
C ALA A 61 4.97 -14.85 3.00
N GLN A 62 5.14 -14.80 1.67
CA GLN A 62 5.56 -15.96 0.86
C GLN A 62 6.94 -16.49 1.28
N GLN A 63 7.90 -15.62 1.60
CA GLN A 63 9.23 -16.02 2.08
C GLN A 63 9.16 -16.71 3.45
N HIS A 64 8.28 -16.25 4.34
CA HIS A 64 8.12 -16.82 5.68
C HIS A 64 7.24 -18.08 5.69
N MET A 65 6.27 -18.17 4.80
CA MET A 65 5.38 -19.34 4.67
C MET A 65 5.99 -20.46 3.82
N GLY A 66 6.88 -20.13 2.87
CA GLY A 66 7.55 -21.10 2.01
C GLY A 66 8.56 -22.01 2.71
N GLY A 67 8.85 -21.78 4.00
CA GLY A 67 9.68 -22.66 4.84
C GLY A 67 8.89 -23.71 5.62
N GLY A 68 7.56 -23.77 5.47
CA GLY A 68 6.73 -24.82 6.05
C GLY A 68 6.94 -26.15 5.33
N SER A 69 7.94 -26.92 5.75
CA SER A 69 8.02 -28.36 5.47
C SER A 69 6.73 -29.02 5.94
N PHE A 70 5.98 -29.58 4.98
CA PHE A 70 5.10 -30.71 5.23
C PHE A 70 5.93 -31.99 5.16
#